data_AF-A0A1L9NUD7-F1
#
_entry.id   AF-A0A1L9NUD7-F1
#
_cell.length_a   1.000
_cell.length_b   1.000
_cell.length_c   1.000
_cell.angle_alpha   90.00
_cell.angle_beta   90.00
_cell.angle_gamma   90.00
#
_symmetry.space_group_name_H-M   'P 1'
#
loop_
_entity.id
_entity.type
_entity.pdbx_description
1 polymer ?
#
loop_
_entity_poly.entity_id
_entity_poly.type
_entity_poly.pdbx_seq_one_letter_code
_entity_poly.pdbx_strand_id
1 'polypeptide(L)' 'MSKFLDLENPFYAPLWIRILVTSVLILWGFFEVSQGAYAWAVIFIGLGLICGWRFATIDYSAKGDD' A
#
# COMPACT_ATOMS: atom_id res chain seq x y z
N MET A 1 -5.56 21.80 -10.35
CA MET A 1 -6.21 20.48 -10.19
C MET A 1 -5.33 19.67 -9.24
N SER A 2 -5.52 19.85 -7.92
CA SER A 2 -4.67 19.23 -6.91
C SER A 2 -4.91 17.72 -6.91
N LYS A 3 -3.95 16.95 -7.42
CA LYS A 3 -3.97 15.49 -7.43
C LYS A 3 -3.87 15.00 -5.98
N PHE A 4 -4.99 14.69 -5.37
CA PHE A 4 -5.05 14.21 -3.97
C PHE A 4 -4.37 12.84 -3.75
N LEU A 5 -3.96 12.17 -4.82
CA LEU A 5 -3.25 10.90 -4.81
C LEU A 5 -2.07 10.96 -5.79
N ASP A 6 -1.06 11.78 -5.47
CA ASP A 6 0.22 11.78 -6.18
C ASP A 6 1.04 10.53 -5.82
N LEU A 7 0.60 9.38 -6.34
CA LEU A 7 1.34 8.11 -6.36
C LEU A 7 2.53 8.14 -7.36
N GLU A 8 2.73 9.25 -8.06
CA GLU A 8 3.89 9.53 -8.93
C GLU A 8 5.04 10.23 -8.20
N ASN A 9 4.89 10.56 -6.91
CA ASN A 9 5.99 11.14 -6.15
C ASN A 9 7.19 10.16 -6.11
N PRO A 10 8.44 10.63 -6.28
CA PRO A 10 9.64 9.79 -6.25
C PRO A 10 9.81 9.02 -4.94
N PHE A 11 9.06 9.41 -3.90
CA PHE A 11 8.95 8.69 -2.63
C PHE A 11 8.35 7.28 -2.76
N TYR A 12 7.48 7.02 -3.74
CA TYR A 12 6.91 5.68 -3.98
C TYR A 12 7.65 4.90 -5.10
N ALA A 13 8.71 5.47 -5.65
CA ALA A 13 9.59 4.80 -6.62
C ALA A 13 10.28 3.53 -6.07
N PRO A 14 10.81 3.50 -4.82
CA PRO A 14 11.43 2.29 -4.31
C PRO A 14 10.37 1.24 -3.94
N LEU A 15 10.54 0.04 -4.51
CA LEU A 15 9.72 -1.15 -4.23
C LEU A 15 9.58 -1.43 -2.72
N TRP A 16 10.62 -1.13 -1.94
CA TRP A 16 10.62 -1.38 -0.49
C TRP A 16 9.60 -0.53 0.28
N ILE A 17 9.33 0.71 -0.16
CA ILE A 17 8.32 1.57 0.47
C ILE A 17 6.92 1.04 0.17
N ARG A 18 6.69 0.49 -1.02
CA ARG A 18 5.40 -0.15 -1.38
C ARG A 18 5.13 -1.37 -0.52
N ILE A 19 6.15 -2.22 -0.36
CA ILE A 19 6.08 -3.40 0.50
C ILE A 19 5.84 -2.97 1.95
N LEU A 20 6.57 -1.97 2.45
CA LEU A 20 6.37 -1.43 3.80
C LEU A 20 4.94 -0.97 4.04
N VAL A 21 4.38 -0.15 3.14
CA VAL A 21 3.02 0.39 3.29
C VAL A 21 1.99 -0.75 3.26
N THR A 22 2.08 -1.66 2.29
CA THR A 22 1.17 -2.82 2.21
C THR A 22 1.30 -3.73 3.42
N SER A 23 2.52 -4.04 3.86
CA SER A 23 2.76 -4.88 5.03
C SER A 23 2.22 -4.23 6.30
N VAL A 24 2.41 -2.91 6.50
CA VAL A 24 1.88 -2.18 7.66
C VAL A 24 0.36 -2.24 7.71
N LEU A 25 -0.33 -2.03 6.57
CA LEU A 25 -1.80 -2.09 6.51
C LEU A 25 -2.33 -3.50 6.82
N ILE A 26 -1.68 -4.54 6.29
CA ILE A 26 -2.07 -5.94 6.55
C ILE A 26 -1.80 -6.30 8.01
N LEU A 27 -0.64 -5.94 8.57
CA LEU A 27 -0.30 -6.19 9.96
C LEU A 27 -1.29 -5.49 10.90
N TRP A 28 -1.64 -4.25 10.59
CA TRP A 28 -2.60 -3.46 11.35
C TRP A 28 -3.98 -4.12 11.34
N GLY A 29 -4.44 -4.56 10.17
CA GLY A 29 -5.69 -5.29 10.07
C GLY A 29 -5.70 -6.56 10.92
N PHE A 30 -4.60 -7.32 10.95
CA PHE A 30 -4.47 -8.50 11.81
C PHE A 30 -4.46 -8.15 13.32
N PHE A 31 -3.86 -7.02 13.67
CA PHE A 31 -3.90 -6.49 15.02
C PHE A 31 -5.34 -6.11 15.44
N GLU A 32 -6.10 -5.51 14.54
CA GLU A 32 -7.51 -5.14 14.78
C GLU A 32 -8.43 -6.36 14.90
N VAL A 33 -8.16 -7.44 14.17
CA VAL A 33 -8.82 -8.75 14.40
C VAL A 33 -8.59 -9.20 15.84
N SER A 34 -7.38 -9.02 16.35
CA SER A 34 -7.02 -9.42 17.72
C SER A 34 -7.71 -8.54 18.78
N GLN A 35 -8.06 -7.30 18.45
CA GLN A 35 -8.83 -6.38 19.31
C GLN A 35 -10.36 -6.57 19.19
N GLY A 36 -10.83 -7.48 18.32
CA GLY A 36 -12.25 -7.71 18.07
C GLY A 36 -12.92 -6.71 17.11
N ALA A 37 -12.14 -5.82 16.49
CA ALA A 37 -12.62 -4.82 15.54
C ALA A 37 -12.66 -5.37 14.10
N TYR A 38 -13.41 -6.45 13.88
CA TYR A 38 -13.45 -7.16 12.59
C TYR A 38 -13.84 -6.28 11.40
N ALA A 39 -14.78 -5.33 11.60
CA ALA A 39 -15.20 -4.42 10.55
C ALA A 39 -14.05 -3.54 10.03
N TRP A 40 -13.23 -3.01 10.95
CA TRP A 40 -12.06 -2.21 10.60
C TRP A 40 -10.93 -3.07 10.05
N ALA A 41 -10.72 -4.26 10.61
CA ALA A 41 -9.73 -5.22 10.10
C ALA A 41 -9.93 -5.53 8.61
N VAL A 42 -11.17 -5.82 8.19
CA VAL A 42 -11.48 -6.11 6.78
C VAL A 42 -11.19 -4.89 5.89
N ILE A 43 -11.48 -3.68 6.35
CA ILE A 43 -11.19 -2.44 5.62
C ILE A 43 -9.68 -2.26 5.46
N PHE A 44 -8.89 -2.40 6.53
CA PHE A 44 -7.43 -2.23 6.49
C PHE A 44 -6.73 -3.31 5.67
N ILE A 45 -7.14 -4.57 5.82
CA ILE A 45 -6.60 -5.67 4.99
C ILE A 45 -7.00 -5.46 3.53
N GLY A 46 -8.26 -5.12 3.25
CA GLY A 46 -8.74 -4.84 1.90
C GLY A 46 -8.01 -3.66 1.24
N LEU A 47 -7.82 -2.56 1.98
CA LEU A 47 -7.03 -1.42 1.52
C LEU A 47 -5.56 -1.79 1.29
N GLY A 48 -4.95 -2.56 2.19
CA GLY A 48 -3.58 -3.06 2.04
C GLY A 48 -3.40 -3.90 0.78
N LEU A 49 -4.35 -4.79 0.49
CA LEU A 49 -4.38 -5.60 -0.73
C LEU A 49 -4.60 -4.75 -1.98
N ILE A 50 -5.53 -3.79 -1.97
CA ILE A 50 -5.76 -2.89 -3.11
C ILE A 50 -4.53 -2.02 -3.37
N CYS A 51 -3.90 -1.47 -2.33
CA CYS A 51 -2.66 -0.72 -2.45
C CYS A 51 -1.52 -1.61 -2.98
N GLY A 52 -1.35 -2.81 -2.44
CA GLY A 52 -0.36 -3.77 -2.92
C GLY A 52 -0.59 -4.17 -4.37
N TRP A 53 -1.85 -4.43 -4.76
CA TRP A 53 -2.22 -4.74 -6.13
C TRP A 53 -1.96 -3.56 -7.06
N ARG A 54 -2.35 -2.33 -6.66
CA ARG A 54 -2.08 -1.12 -7.43
C ARG A 54 -0.58 -0.91 -7.61
N PHE A 55 0.21 -1.10 -6.56
CA PHE A 55 1.67 -1.02 -6.58
C PHE A 55 2.36 -2.09 -7.42
N ALA A 56 1.76 -3.27 -7.55
CA ALA A 56 2.21 -4.35 -8.42
C ALA A 56 1.80 -4.16 -9.88
N THR A 57 0.63 -3.55 -10.13
CA THR A 57 0.15 -3.24 -11.49
C THR A 57 0.82 -2.03 -12.12
N ILE A 58 1.35 -1.11 -11.31
CA ILE A 58 2.11 0.02 -11.82
C ILE A 58 3.56 -0.43 -11.95
N ASP A 59 4.01 -0.61 -13.18
CA ASP A 59 5.41 -0.86 -13.51
C ASP A 59 6.22 0.44 -13.36
N TYR A 60 6.82 0.63 -12.19
CA TYR A 60 7.83 1.67 -11.99
C TYR A 60 9.24 1.20 -12.42
N SER A 61 9.32 0.07 -13.14
CA SER A 61 10.55 -0.54 -13.65
C SER A 61 11.33 0.36 -14.63
N ALA A 62 10.71 1.41 -15.18
CA ALA A 62 11.31 2.28 -16.19
C ALA A 62 12.30 3.37 -15.68
N LYS A 63 12.80 3.29 -14.44
CA LYS A 63 13.79 4.27 -13.90
C LYS A 63 14.95 3.59 -13.16
N GLY A 64 15.46 2.51 -13.75
CA GLY A 64 16.62 1.78 -13.24
C GLY A 64 17.75 1.57 -14.25
N ASP A 65 17.70 2.20 -15.44
CA ASP A 65 18.76 2.13 -16.44
C ASP A 65 19.23 3.58 -16.70
N ASP A 66 20.31 3.93 -16.00
CA ASP A 66 21.25 4.99 -16.39
C ASP A 66 22.28 4.35 -17.33
#